data_AF-A0A1J8RCJ8-F1
#
_entry.id   AF-A0A1J8RCJ8-F1
#
_cell.length_a   1.000
_cell.length_b   1.000
_cell.length_c   1.000
_cell.angle_alpha   90.00
_cell.angle_beta   90.00
_cell.angle_gamma   90.00
#
_symmetry.space_group_name_H-M   'P 1'
#
loop_
_entity.id
_entity.type
_entity.pdbx_description
1 polymer ?
#
loop_
_entity_poly.entity_id
_entity_poly.type
_entity_poly.pdbx_seq_one_letter_code
_entity_poly.pdbx_strand_id
1 'polypeptide(L)'
;MFDGTPRDLVRYFEDVSELLDTANIADEGKRIKAALRYIHCDDAETWETLDKVTAPSPDYEKFVKAVKALYPGCENDKQYMRADLEFLVTEQATKSMQSQ
;
A
#
# COMPACT_ATOMS: atom_id res chain seq x y z
N MET A 1 -4.35 13.00 -2.60
CA MET A 1 -3.55 13.20 -1.37
C MET A 1 -3.96 12.06 -0.45
N PHE A 2 -3.07 11.49 0.35
CA PHE A 2 -3.49 10.46 1.30
C PHE A 2 -4.33 11.15 2.39
N ASP A 3 -5.64 10.91 2.41
CA ASP A 3 -6.58 11.57 3.34
C ASP A 3 -6.76 10.75 4.64
N GLY A 4 -5.83 9.83 4.96
CA GLY A 4 -5.90 8.96 6.14
C GLY A 4 -6.95 7.85 6.03
N THR A 5 -7.56 7.66 4.86
CA THR A 5 -8.58 6.62 4.67
C THR A 5 -7.96 5.26 4.32
N PRO A 6 -8.58 4.14 4.75
CA PRO A 6 -8.11 2.79 4.40
C PRO A 6 -8.01 2.54 2.89
N ARG A 7 -8.88 3.17 2.10
CA ARG A 7 -8.90 3.04 0.63
C ARG A 7 -7.66 3.68 0.00
N ASP A 8 -7.26 4.86 0.47
CA ASP A 8 -6.06 5.53 -0.02
C ASP A 8 -4.79 4.76 0.37
N LEU A 9 -4.79 4.08 1.51
CA LEU A 9 -3.65 3.28 1.97
C LEU A 9 -3.45 2.05 1.08
N VAL A 10 -4.53 1.38 0.70
CA VAL A 10 -4.48 0.24 -0.23
C VAL A 10 -3.95 0.69 -1.58
N ARG A 11 -4.53 1.75 -2.16
CA ARG A 11 -4.13 2.27 -3.47
C ARG A 11 -2.66 2.68 -3.50
N TYR A 12 -2.22 3.34 -2.42
CA TYR A 12 -0.83 3.74 -2.25
C TYR A 12 0.14 2.54 -2.30
N PHE A 13 -0.14 1.45 -1.57
CA PHE A 13 0.75 0.28 -1.58
C PHE A 13 0.72 -0.48 -2.91
N GLU A 14 -0.39 -0.46 -3.64
CA GLU A 14 -0.46 -1.00 -5.01
C GLU A 14 0.45 -0.22 -5.96
N ASP A 15 0.35 1.10 -5.98
CA ASP A 15 1.16 1.95 -6.85
C ASP A 15 2.65 1.83 -6.52
N VAL A 16 3.01 1.76 -5.23
CA VAL A 16 4.39 1.51 -4.79
C VAL A 16 4.87 0.12 -5.23
N SER A 17 4.03 -0.92 -5.11
CA SER A 17 4.43 -2.25 -5.55
C SER A 17 4.66 -2.31 -7.07
N GLU A 18 3.75 -1.73 -7.86
CA GLU A 18 3.90 -1.67 -9.33
C GLU A 18 5.20 -0.95 -9.73
N LEU A 19 5.52 0.17 -9.08
CA LEU A 19 6.75 0.92 -9.31
C LEU A 19 7.99 0.08 -8.99
N LEU A 20 7.97 -0.63 -7.85
CA LEU A 20 9.08 -1.48 -7.39
C LEU A 20 9.29 -2.68 -8.32
N ASP A 21 8.20 -3.31 -8.76
CA ASP A 21 8.22 -4.42 -9.72
C ASP A 21 8.72 -3.96 -11.08
N THR A 22 8.26 -2.80 -11.57
CA THR A 22 8.77 -2.18 -12.81
C THR A 22 10.26 -1.86 -12.72
N ALA A 23 10.73 -1.42 -11.56
CA ALA A 23 12.15 -1.17 -11.29
C ALA A 23 12.97 -2.44 -10.97
N ASN A 24 12.34 -3.62 -10.96
CA ASN A 24 12.92 -4.91 -10.63
C ASN A 24 13.64 -4.90 -9.26
N ILE A 25 13.05 -4.24 -8.27
CA ILE A 25 13.58 -4.14 -6.91
C ILE A 25 13.09 -5.33 -6.09
N ALA A 26 13.94 -6.35 -5.97
CA ALA A 26 13.69 -7.54 -5.15
C ALA A 26 14.20 -7.42 -3.69
N ASP A 27 14.92 -6.34 -3.36
CA ASP A 27 15.45 -6.13 -2.02
C ASP A 27 14.37 -5.55 -1.10
N GLU A 28 13.92 -6.36 -0.14
CA GLU A 28 12.85 -6.01 0.81
C GLU A 28 13.12 -4.72 1.58
N GLY A 29 14.39 -4.48 1.97
CA GLY A 29 14.79 -3.26 2.66
C GLY A 29 14.64 -2.02 1.78
N LYS A 30 14.97 -2.12 0.49
CA LYS A 30 14.73 -1.06 -0.50
C LYS A 30 13.24 -0.85 -0.75
N ARG A 31 12.42 -1.91 -0.77
CA ARG A 31 10.95 -1.80 -0.91
C ARG A 31 10.34 -1.02 0.27
N ILE A 32 10.75 -1.32 1.51
CA ILE A 32 10.31 -0.59 2.71
C ILE A 32 10.74 0.88 2.65
N LYS A 33 12.00 1.16 2.29
CA LYS A 33 12.50 2.55 2.16
C LYS A 33 11.77 3.33 1.07
N ALA A 34 11.44 2.68 -0.04
CA ALA A 34 10.69 3.32 -1.11
C ALA A 34 9.29 3.70 -0.65
N ALA A 35 8.60 2.83 0.11
CA ALA A 35 7.32 3.19 0.70
C ALA A 35 7.46 4.45 1.59
N LEU A 36 8.35 4.43 2.59
CA LEU A 36 8.59 5.60 3.45
C LEU A 36 8.94 6.88 2.69
N ARG A 37 9.56 6.77 1.50
CA ARG A 37 9.94 7.91 0.66
C ARG A 37 8.77 8.58 -0.06
N TYR A 38 7.73 7.83 -0.42
CA TYR A 38 6.63 8.32 -1.25
C TYR A 38 5.36 8.67 -0.47
N ILE A 39 5.29 8.33 0.82
CA ILE A 39 4.17 8.71 1.68
C ILE A 39 4.37 10.14 2.25
N HIS A 40 3.31 10.72 2.81
CA HIS A 40 3.37 12.00 3.51
C HIS A 40 4.30 11.92 4.73
N CYS A 41 4.96 13.03 5.09
CA CYS A 41 5.98 13.04 6.15
C CYS A 41 5.41 12.61 7.52
N ASP A 42 4.21 13.06 7.88
CA ASP A 42 3.55 12.67 9.15
C ASP A 42 3.27 11.16 9.25
N ASP A 43 2.85 10.54 8.14
CA ASP A 43 2.64 9.08 8.08
C ASP A 43 3.97 8.32 8.03
N ALA A 44 4.98 8.86 7.34
CA ALA A 44 6.33 8.30 7.32
C ALA A 44 6.91 8.22 8.73
N GLU A 45 6.86 9.32 9.50
CA GLU A 45 7.32 9.35 10.90
C GLU A 45 6.62 8.28 11.74
N THR A 46 5.31 8.10 11.55
CA THR A 46 4.54 7.07 12.24
C THR A 46 5.03 5.67 11.86
N TRP A 47 5.24 5.39 10.57
CA TRP A 47 5.63 4.06 10.09
C TRP A 47 7.11 3.74 10.40
N GLU A 48 7.97 4.74 10.52
CA GLU A 48 9.37 4.59 10.93
C GLU A 48 9.52 4.04 12.35
N THR A 49 8.51 4.24 13.21
CA THR A 49 8.48 3.66 14.56
C THR A 49 8.22 2.15 14.58
N LEU A 50 7.80 1.56 13.45
CA LEU A 50 7.53 0.13 13.39
C LEU A 50 8.84 -0.66 13.44
N ASP A 51 8.91 -1.65 14.33
CA ASP A 51 10.05 -2.58 14.43
C ASP A 51 10.40 -3.29 13.11
N LYS A 52 9.47 -3.26 12.14
CA LYS A 52 9.63 -3.85 10.80
C LYS A 52 10.54 -3.02 9.89
N VAL A 53 10.74 -1.73 10.18
CA VAL A 53 11.64 -0.84 9.42
C VAL A 53 13.10 -1.09 9.81
N THR A 54 13.36 -1.39 11.08
CA THR A 54 14.72 -1.63 11.62
C THR A 54 15.03 -3.12 11.83
N ALA A 55 14.14 -4.01 11.37
CA ALA A 55 14.31 -5.44 11.54
C ALA A 55 15.60 -5.96 10.86
N PRO A 56 16.34 -6.88 11.50
CA PRO A 56 17.56 -7.45 10.95
C PRO A 56 17.30 -8.27 9.66
N SER A 57 16.07 -8.76 9.50
CA SER A 57 15.56 -9.38 8.29
C SER A 57 14.36 -8.54 7.79
N PRO A 58 14.56 -7.59 6.87
CA PRO A 58 13.48 -6.79 6.33
C PRO A 58 12.51 -7.67 5.54
N ASP A 59 11.23 -7.41 5.73
CA ASP A 59 10.13 -8.17 5.15
C ASP A 59 9.03 -7.17 4.82
N TYR A 60 8.89 -6.87 3.53
CA TYR A 60 8.01 -5.83 3.04
C TYR A 60 6.55 -6.18 3.32
N GLU A 61 6.16 -7.44 3.19
CA GLU A 61 4.80 -7.89 3.46
C GLU A 61 4.42 -7.69 4.95
N LYS A 62 5.32 -8.07 5.87
CA LYS A 62 5.12 -7.83 7.31
C LYS A 62 5.06 -6.34 7.64
N PHE A 63 5.84 -5.51 6.96
CA PHE A 63 5.78 -4.06 7.10
C PHE A 63 4.41 -3.52 6.66
N VAL A 64 3.94 -3.87 5.46
CA VAL A 64 2.61 -3.45 4.95
C VAL A 64 1.49 -3.89 5.91
N LYS A 65 1.57 -5.11 6.44
CA LYS A 65 0.58 -5.60 7.42
C LYS A 65 0.60 -4.82 8.72
N ALA A 66 1.78 -4.46 9.22
CA ALA A 66 1.92 -3.64 10.42
C ALA A 66 1.38 -2.22 10.20
N VAL A 67 1.66 -1.61 9.04
CA VAL A 67 1.12 -0.31 8.66
C VAL A 67 -0.41 -0.35 8.60
N LYS A 68 -1.01 -1.35 7.94
CA LYS A 68 -2.47 -1.49 7.86
C LYS A 68 -3.13 -1.65 9.24
N ALA A 69 -2.42 -2.23 10.22
CA ALA A 69 -2.92 -2.38 11.59
C ALA A 69 -2.96 -1.05 12.38
N LEU A 70 -2.23 -0.02 11.95
CA LEU A 70 -2.26 1.31 12.58
C LEU A 70 -3.55 2.09 12.28
N TYR A 71 -4.33 1.66 11.29
CA TYR A 71 -5.57 2.32 10.87
C TYR A 71 -6.79 1.40 11.12
N PRO A 72 -7.19 1.17 12.39
CA PRO A 72 -8.39 0.41 12.73
C PRO A 72 -9.64 1.17 12.27
N GLY A 73 -10.41 0.54 11.37
CA GLY A 73 -11.34 1.20 10.45
C GLY A 73 -11.17 0.69 9.01
N CYS A 74 -10.00 0.10 8.72
CA CYS A 74 -9.77 -0.86 7.63
C CYS A 74 -10.37 -2.26 7.93
N GLU A 75 -11.20 -2.38 8.97
CA GLU A 75 -11.99 -3.57 9.28
C GLU A 75 -13.30 -3.56 8.48
N ASN A 76 -13.20 -3.61 7.16
CA ASN A 76 -14.16 -4.38 6.39
C ASN A 76 -13.38 -5.45 5.62
N ASP A 77 -13.62 -6.67 6.07
CA ASP A 77 -13.36 -7.94 5.43
C ASP A 77 -11.92 -8.39 5.18
N LYS A 78 -11.57 -9.38 6.01
CA LYS A 78 -10.52 -10.38 5.89
C LYS A 78 -10.55 -11.21 4.57
N GLN A 79 -11.05 -10.69 3.44
CA GLN A 79 -11.32 -11.48 2.23
C GLN A 79 -10.88 -10.85 0.90
N TYR A 80 -10.39 -9.61 0.90
CA TYR A 80 -10.14 -8.88 -0.35
C TYR A 80 -8.66 -8.78 -0.69
N MET A 81 -8.02 -9.93 -0.96
CA MET A 81 -6.66 -9.99 -1.53
C MET A 81 -6.65 -10.48 -2.99
N ARG A 82 -7.83 -10.66 -3.62
CA ARG A 82 -7.92 -10.97 -5.07
C ARG A 82 -9.22 -10.52 -5.72
N ALA A 83 -10.37 -10.68 -5.05
CA ALA A 83 -11.67 -10.36 -5.63
C ALA A 83 -11.91 -8.84 -5.80
N ASP A 84 -11.34 -8.01 -4.93
CA ASP A 84 -11.47 -6.54 -5.05
C ASP A 84 -10.59 -5.98 -6.17
N LEU A 85 -9.48 -6.66 -6.49
CA LEU A 85 -8.67 -6.32 -7.67
C LEU A 85 -9.48 -6.50 -8.95
N GLU A 86 -10.31 -7.54 -9.04
CA GLU A 86 -11.22 -7.73 -10.17
C GLU A 86 -12.38 -6.72 -10.16
N PHE A 87 -12.86 -6.31 -8.98
CA PHE A 87 -13.90 -5.28 -8.84
C PHE A 87 -13.39 -3.88 -9.25
N LEU A 88 -12.16 -3.52 -8.88
CA LEU A 88 -11.52 -2.26 -9.27
C LEU A 88 -11.22 -2.20 -10.78
N VAL A 89 -10.79 -3.31 -11.39
CA VAL A 89 -10.62 -3.38 -12.85
C VAL A 89 -11.97 -3.26 -13.59
N THR A 90 -13.05 -3.81 -13.03
CA THR A 90 -14.39 -3.71 -13.64
C THR A 90 -15.05 -2.34 -13.41
N GLU A 91 -14.82 -1.68 -12.28
CA GLU A 91 -15.26 -0.28 -12.06
C GLU A 91 -14.49 0.73 -12.93
N GLN A 92 -13.19 0.50 -13.17
CA GLN A 92 -12.41 1.36 -14.05
C GLN A 92 -12.73 1.13 -15.53
N ALA A 93 -13.04 -0.11 -15.92
CA ALA A 93 -13.51 -0.44 -17.26
C ALA A 93 -14.91 0.14 -17.57
N THR A 94 -15.76 0.34 -16.56
CA THR A 94 -17.08 0.96 -16.75
C THR A 94 -17.06 2.49 -16.72
N LYS A 95 -16.01 3.13 -16.20
CA LYS A 95 -15.84 4.59 -16.28
C LYS A 95 -15.27 5.10 -17.59
N SER A 96 -14.74 4.21 -18.44
CA SER A 96 -14.35 4.57 -19.80
C SER A 96 -15.43 4.13 -20.77
N MET A 97 -16.56 4.87 -20.82
CA MET A 97 -17.49 4.98 -21.97
C MET A 97 -18.76 5.76 -21.60
N GLN A 98 -18.63 6.99 -21.06
CA GLN A 98 -19.59 8.06 -21.34
C GLN A 98 -18.84 9.37 -21.56
N SER A 99 -18.05 9.40 -22.62
CA SER A 99 -17.66 10.65 -23.26
C SER A 99 -18.60 10.88 -24.44
N GLN A 100 -19.58 11.75 -24.20
CA GLN A 100 -20.28 12.65 -25.13
C GLN A 100 -21.11 12.06 -26.29
#